data_AF-A0A3C0IQH5-F1
#
_entry.id   AF-A0A3C0IQH5-F1
#
_cell.length_a   1.000
_cell.length_b   1.000
_cell.length_c   1.000
_cell.angle_alpha   90.00
_cell.angle_beta   90.00
_cell.angle_gamma   90.00
#
_symmetry.space_group_name_H-M   'P 1'
#
loop_
_entity.id
_entity.type
_entity.pdbx_description
1 polymer ?
#
loop_
_entity_poly.entity_id
_entity_poly.type
_entity_poly.pdbx_seq_one_letter_code
_entity_poly.pdbx_strand_id
1 'polypeptide(L)' 'QYRNMKEILDQHPQVVANAITAYERCGLTVVKEPIRGGTDGSRLSFMGLPCANLFTGMQGIHSKQEWVGVK' A
#
# COMPACT_ATOMS: atom_id res chain seq x y z
N GLN A 1 2.35 -10.49 16.57
CA GLN A 1 3.26 -9.59 15.83
C GLN A 1 3.10 -9.90 14.34
N TYR A 2 2.93 -8.92 13.46
CA TYR A 2 2.77 -9.16 12.01
C TYR A 2 4.13 -9.01 11.31
N ARG A 3 4.40 -9.90 10.35
CA ARG A 3 5.67 -9.97 9.62
C ARG A 3 5.74 -8.87 8.57
N ASN A 4 6.96 -8.51 8.16
CA ASN A 4 7.15 -7.51 7.12
C ASN A 4 6.72 -8.08 5.76
N MET A 5 5.62 -7.56 5.23
CA MET A 5 5.08 -7.91 3.91
C MET A 5 6.06 -7.70 2.76
N LYS A 6 7.12 -6.88 2.95
CA LYS A 6 8.20 -6.71 1.96
C LYS A 6 8.83 -8.05 1.57
N GLU A 7 8.98 -8.99 2.50
CA GLU A 7 9.52 -10.33 2.23
C GLU A 7 8.76 -11.05 1.10
N ILE A 8 7.44 -10.88 1.06
CA ILE A 8 6.58 -11.46 0.02
C ILE A 8 6.58 -10.57 -1.23
N LEU A 9 6.48 -9.25 -1.08
CA LEU A 9 6.47 -8.34 -2.24
C LEU A 9 7.76 -8.39 -3.07
N ASP A 10 8.92 -8.64 -2.45
CA ASP A 10 10.19 -8.81 -3.17
C ASP A 10 10.17 -10.04 -4.09
N GLN A 11 9.36 -11.06 -3.78
CA GLN A 11 9.15 -12.24 -4.63
C GLN A 11 8.14 -11.99 -5.75
N HIS A 12 7.35 -10.91 -5.65
CA HIS A 12 6.30 -10.54 -6.60
C HIS A 12 6.45 -9.08 -7.07
N PRO A 13 7.58 -8.70 -7.72
CA PRO A 13 7.87 -7.32 -8.09
C PRO A 13 6.83 -6.69 -9.03
N GLN A 14 6.12 -7.51 -9.81
CA GLN A 14 5.06 -7.07 -10.72
C GLN A 14 3.91 -6.37 -9.99
N VAL A 15 3.66 -6.69 -8.72
CA VAL A 15 2.55 -6.07 -7.96
C VAL A 15 2.80 -4.59 -7.78
N VAL A 16 4.02 -4.22 -7.39
CA VAL A 16 4.43 -2.81 -7.24
C VAL A 16 4.60 -2.16 -8.62
N ALA A 17 5.14 -2.86 -9.62
CA ALA A 17 5.29 -2.34 -10.98
C ALA A 17 3.95 -1.97 -11.64
N ASN A 18 2.92 -2.78 -11.42
CA ASN A 18 1.56 -2.51 -11.92
C ASN A 18 0.97 -1.26 -11.25
N ALA A 19 1.18 -1.08 -9.95
CA ALA A 19 0.74 0.13 -9.24
C ALA A 19 1.45 1.39 -9.77
N ILE A 20 2.76 1.33 -10.03
CA ILE A 20 3.53 2.44 -10.63
C ILE A 20 2.97 2.79 -12.01
N THR A 21 2.79 1.78 -12.87
CA THR A 21 2.21 1.96 -14.21
C THR A 21 0.83 2.60 -14.15
N ALA A 22 0.00 2.22 -13.17
CA ALA A 22 -1.33 2.80 -12.99
C ALA A 22 -1.25 4.30 -12.63
N TYR A 23 -0.36 4.68 -11.70
CA TYR A 23 -0.13 6.08 -11.36
C TYR A 23 0.31 6.89 -12.58
N GLU A 24 1.28 6.40 -13.34
CA GLU A 24 1.80 7.06 -14.55
C GLU A 24 0.70 7.26 -15.61
N ARG A 25 -0.14 6.24 -15.85
CA ARG A 25 -1.29 6.34 -16.77
C ARG A 25 -2.33 7.36 -16.33
N CYS A 26 -2.46 7.60 -15.03
CA CYS A 26 -3.32 8.64 -14.47
C CYS A 26 -2.67 10.03 -14.49
N GLY A 27 -1.44 10.17 -14.99
CA GLY A 27 -0.69 11.43 -14.96
C GLY A 27 -0.30 11.86 -13.54
N LEU A 28 -0.21 10.93 -12.60
CA LEU A 28 0.17 11.19 -11.21
C LEU A 28 1.68 10.98 -11.02
N THR A 29 2.32 11.89 -10.26
CA THR A 29 3.70 11.70 -9.82
C THR A 29 3.77 10.56 -8.80
N VAL A 30 4.62 9.58 -9.07
CA VAL A 30 4.83 8.43 -8.18
C VAL A 30 5.76 8.84 -7.04
N VAL A 31 5.30 8.64 -5.80
CA VAL A 31 6.11 8.80 -4.58
C VAL A 31 6.29 7.44 -3.94
N LYS A 32 7.54 7.03 -3.70
CA LYS A 32 7.88 5.75 -3.07
C LYS A 32 8.50 6.00 -1.71
N GLU A 33 7.73 5.75 -0.67
CA GLU A 33 8.15 5.92 0.71
C GLU A 33 7.80 4.68 1.54
N PRO A 34 8.65 4.30 2.52
CA PRO A 34 8.34 3.21 3.41
C PRO A 34 7.18 3.62 4.33
N ILE A 35 6.13 2.79 4.35
CA ILE A 35 5.01 2.95 5.26
C ILE A 35 4.74 1.66 6.04
N ARG A 36 4.15 1.81 7.22
CA ARG A 36 3.66 0.66 7.97
C ARG A 36 2.43 0.10 7.25
N GLY A 37 2.49 -1.17 6.86
CA GLY A 37 1.35 -1.90 6.33
C GLY A 37 0.34 -2.32 7.40
N GLY A 38 -0.87 -2.67 6.94
CA GLY A 38 -1.94 -3.20 7.79
C GLY A 38 -1.76 -4.68 8.16
N THR A 39 -2.45 -5.11 9.22
CA THR A 39 -2.45 -6.50 9.67
C THR A 39 -2.98 -7.45 8.60
N ASP A 40 -4.06 -7.07 7.91
CA ASP A 40 -4.69 -7.93 6.89
C ASP A 40 -3.80 -8.11 5.67
N GLY A 41 -3.23 -7.01 5.15
CA GLY A 41 -2.29 -7.06 4.02
C GLY A 41 -1.06 -7.92 4.34
N SER A 42 -0.53 -7.82 5.56
CA SER A 42 0.55 -8.71 6.02
C SER A 42 0.10 -10.17 6.04
N ARG A 43 -1.03 -10.49 6.69
CA ARG A 43 -1.55 -11.87 6.77
C ARG A 43 -1.84 -12.47 5.40
N LEU A 44 -2.58 -11.76 4.55
CA LEU A 44 -2.94 -12.20 3.20
C LEU A 44 -1.70 -12.43 2.35
N SER A 45 -0.68 -11.58 2.46
CA SER A 45 0.60 -11.78 1.77
C SER A 45 1.25 -13.11 2.15
N PHE A 46 1.30 -13.44 3.44
CA PHE A 46 1.82 -14.74 3.90
C PHE A 46 0.88 -15.93 3.63
N MET A 47 -0.38 -15.68 3.25
CA MET A 47 -1.33 -16.70 2.78
C MET A 47 -1.30 -16.89 1.26
N GLY A 48 -0.40 -16.20 0.54
CA GLY A 48 -0.23 -16.34 -0.91
C GLY A 48 -0.95 -15.26 -1.74
N LEU A 49 -1.47 -14.21 -1.11
CA LEU A 49 -2.04 -13.04 -1.80
C LEU A 49 -1.19 -11.79 -1.51
N PRO A 50 -0.17 -11.48 -2.34
CA PRO A 50 0.71 -10.35 -2.11
C PRO A 50 -0.06 -9.02 -2.15
N CYS A 51 0.01 -8.24 -1.07
CA CYS A 51 -0.69 -6.96 -0.93
C CYS A 51 0.31 -5.81 -0.89
N ALA A 52 0.42 -5.03 -1.97
CA ALA A 52 1.16 -3.76 -1.92
C ALA A 52 0.32 -2.68 -1.22
N ASN A 53 0.96 -1.82 -0.41
CA ASN A 53 0.26 -0.69 0.18
C ASN A 53 0.20 0.46 -0.82
N LEU A 54 -0.99 1.03 -1.02
CA LEU A 54 -1.22 2.25 -1.77
C LEU A 54 -1.82 3.29 -0.83
N PHE A 55 -1.19 4.46 -0.74
CA PHE A 55 -1.67 5.51 0.15
C PHE A 55 -2.77 6.33 -0.52
N THR A 56 -3.83 6.62 0.24
CA THR A 56 -5.02 7.34 -0.24
C THR A 56 -5.14 8.75 0.34
N GLY A 57 -4.20 9.21 1.17
CA GLY A 57 -4.24 10.55 1.78
C GLY A 57 -4.94 10.62 3.15
N MET A 58 -5.35 9.49 3.71
CA MET A 58 -6.14 9.42 4.96
C MET A 58 -5.43 10.07 6.16
N GLN A 59 -6.21 10.78 6.97
CA GLN A 59 -5.79 11.43 8.21
C GLN A 59 -6.70 10.99 9.36
N GLY A 60 -6.10 10.75 10.53
CA GLY A 60 -6.85 10.32 11.72
C GLY A 60 -7.47 8.92 11.58
N ILE A 61 -6.75 7.97 10.98
CA ILE A 61 -7.23 6.60 10.75
C ILE A 61 -7.76 5.99 12.06
N HIS A 62 -8.99 5.47 12.05
CA HIS A 62 -9.76 4.99 13.21
C HIS A 62 -10.37 6.05 14.14
N SER A 63 -10.25 7.34 13.83
CA SER A 63 -10.91 8.42 14.56
C SER A 63 -12.37 8.60 14.11
N LYS A 64 -13.21 9.13 15.01
CA LYS A 64 -14.55 9.64 14.62
C LYS A 64 -14.46 10.84 13.66
N GLN A 65 -13.31 11.50 13.62
CA GLN A 65 -13.02 12.65 12.76
C GLN A 65 -12.04 12.25 11.64
N GLU A 66 -12.09 11.02 11.14
CA GLU A 66 -11.27 10.60 10.00
C GLU A 66 -11.60 11.45 8.76
N TRP A 67 -10.58 11.89 8.01
CA TRP A 67 -10.75 12.75 6.86
C TRP A 67 -9.66 12.54 5.80
N VAL A 68 -9.92 13.04 4.59
CA VAL A 68 -8.93 13.13 3.51
C VAL A 68 -8.97 14.54 2.94
N GLY A 69 -7.79 15.09 2.64
CA GLY A 69 -7.69 16.38 1.96
C GLY A 69 -8.17 16.25 0.52
N VAL A 70 -9.13 17.07 0.13
CA VAL A 70 -9.52 17.25 -1.27
C VAL A 70 -8.79 18.47 -1.84
N LYS A 71 -8.62 18.50 -3.16
CA LYS A 71 -8.21 19.71 -3.87
C LYS A 71 -9.38 20.68 -3.96
#